data_AF-A0A510URA6-F1
#
_entry.id   AF-A0A510URA6-F1
#
_cell.length_a   1.000
_cell.length_b   1.000
_cell.length_c   1.000
_cell.angle_alpha   90.00
_cell.angle_beta   90.00
_cell.angle_gamma   90.00
#
_symmetry.space_group_name_H-M   'P 1'
#
loop_
_entity.id
_entity.type
_entity.pdbx_description
1 polymer ?
#
loop_
_entity_poly.entity_id
_entity_poly.type
_entity_poly.pdbx_seq_one_letter_code
_entity_poly.pdbx_strand_id
1 'polypeptide(L)'
;MQDVSRRLLRGRSGKAAVIGVAVLLATVVVWLLVAARHDPAVPVSPVPTQAAQDVPQVDGRRCLTGARAATPVACELGAPDAQPSLAVVGDAAAEALLPALAVLAEENGWRLTTDLRDGCQLVDAAVTTAGGDRVDCGRPYDARLRRLTHDPGISHVLLVGSAGTTACTGAGCDEPDRAVLVRELRQTVRALQKAGKDVVAVRELGVPSQDLPACVAQRPRDLDDCGFDAPQVQGALAAAARRELVPVVDLTDRMCSEGWCPAVADGVLRYRPDGRLTASYARTLSDVLGARLAAAGVVAGPSDLLGAGVLRPDPSASDAGRVVDEVPWLTPPVASATHDAADPYVEGCHQNQADDEALSCTYGAAGSSTVIALVGDSHAAQWQPALRAVAQERGWLLRTYTKSACLFADVSVWNGAQDGAYESCTAWSRNVVDALRADPPTVLIPVSTGRYALATDDGPLRDEAAIVDGMVRTWSAVAQTGTRVLPIVDTPWLDEDMRACVRENPEHLSACAVPRDRAVAKSARAWQDAAVARVADAALVDLTDVVCPADRCAPVIGNVLVWRDAHHLTATYALSTTPFLDERLTPLVEAASAHR
;
A
#
# COMPACT_ATOMS: atom_id res chain seq x y z
N MET A 1 -107.69 22.61 -22.65
CA MET A 1 -108.72 22.82 -21.61
C MET A 1 -108.28 22.04 -20.38
N GLN A 2 -107.60 22.74 -19.47
CA GLN A 2 -108.01 23.04 -18.09
C GLN A 2 -107.39 22.03 -17.10
N ASP A 3 -106.39 22.41 -16.30
CA ASP A 3 -106.49 23.08 -14.96
C ASP A 3 -107.24 22.21 -13.94
N VAL A 4 -106.85 21.98 -12.68
CA VAL A 4 -105.76 22.47 -11.82
C VAL A 4 -105.84 21.66 -10.50
N SER A 5 -104.70 21.39 -9.84
CA SER A 5 -104.46 21.40 -8.37
C SER A 5 -103.48 20.30 -7.93
N ARG A 6 -102.21 20.60 -7.61
CA ARG A 6 -101.72 21.12 -6.30
C ARG A 6 -102.01 20.21 -5.10
N ARG A 7 -100.98 19.49 -4.63
CA ARG A 7 -100.36 19.52 -3.27
C ARG A 7 -99.91 18.13 -2.79
N LEU A 8 -98.80 18.14 -2.01
CA LEU A 8 -98.20 17.05 -1.23
C LEU A 8 -97.40 16.06 -2.11
N LEU A 9 -96.10 16.22 -2.31
CA LEU A 9 -95.07 15.70 -1.41
C LEU A 9 -93.74 16.45 -1.66
N ARG A 10 -93.64 17.70 -1.21
CA ARG A 10 -92.36 18.39 -1.00
C ARG A 10 -91.94 18.18 0.45
N GLY A 11 -90.79 17.54 0.66
CA GLY A 11 -90.11 17.58 1.95
C GLY A 11 -89.78 16.21 2.54
N ARG A 12 -88.90 15.44 1.90
CA ARG A 12 -88.11 14.42 2.61
C ARG A 12 -86.84 13.93 1.90
N SER A 13 -86.64 14.23 0.62
CA SER A 13 -85.49 13.72 -0.15
C SER A 13 -84.20 14.54 -0.01
N GLY A 14 -84.26 15.85 0.25
CA GLY A 14 -83.07 16.70 0.33
C GLY A 14 -82.22 16.51 1.59
N LYS A 15 -82.87 16.32 2.76
CA LYS A 15 -82.14 16.15 4.03
C LYS A 15 -81.45 14.78 4.13
N ALA A 16 -82.06 13.71 3.60
CA ALA A 16 -81.47 12.38 3.63
C ALA A 16 -80.24 12.28 2.70
N ALA A 17 -80.29 12.91 1.51
CA ALA A 17 -79.17 12.96 0.59
C ALA A 17 -78.00 13.82 1.12
N VAL A 18 -78.28 14.96 1.75
CA VAL A 18 -77.24 15.82 2.34
C VAL A 18 -76.60 15.17 3.56
N ILE A 19 -77.37 14.48 4.41
CA ILE A 19 -76.83 13.70 5.55
C ILE A 19 -76.00 12.52 5.03
N GLY A 20 -76.46 11.82 3.99
CA GLY A 20 -75.72 10.71 3.38
C GLY A 20 -74.36 11.14 2.83
N VAL A 21 -74.30 12.28 2.11
CA VAL A 21 -73.04 12.83 1.57
C VAL A 21 -72.13 13.36 2.68
N ALA A 22 -72.69 13.99 3.72
CA ALA A 22 -71.91 14.49 4.86
C ALA A 22 -71.32 13.35 5.70
N VAL A 23 -72.07 12.25 5.91
CA VAL A 23 -71.56 11.04 6.59
C VAL A 23 -70.49 10.37 5.74
N LEU A 24 -70.68 10.26 4.42
CA LEU A 24 -69.68 9.68 3.52
C LEU A 24 -68.38 10.50 3.50
N LEU A 25 -68.49 11.84 3.42
CA LEU A 25 -67.34 12.75 3.51
C LEU A 25 -66.66 12.67 4.87
N ALA A 26 -67.41 12.62 5.97
CA ALA A 26 -66.84 12.46 7.30
C ALA A 26 -66.12 11.10 7.44
N THR A 27 -66.68 10.02 6.92
CA THR A 27 -66.00 8.71 6.91
C THR A 27 -64.77 8.71 6.02
N VAL A 28 -64.79 9.36 4.85
CA VAL A 28 -63.62 9.48 3.96
C VAL A 28 -62.54 10.35 4.59
N VAL A 29 -62.90 11.45 5.26
CA VAL A 29 -61.95 12.31 5.99
C VAL A 29 -61.38 11.57 7.20
N VAL A 30 -62.18 10.82 7.97
CA VAL A 30 -61.68 9.97 9.05
C VAL A 30 -60.79 8.86 8.51
N TRP A 31 -61.14 8.24 7.38
CA TRP A 31 -60.31 7.20 6.74
C TRP A 31 -59.01 7.78 6.18
N LEU A 32 -59.03 8.98 5.59
CA LEU A 32 -57.84 9.71 5.15
C LEU A 32 -56.99 10.18 6.33
N LEU A 33 -57.59 10.60 7.45
CA LEU A 33 -56.87 10.96 8.68
C LEU A 33 -56.31 9.73 9.41
N VAL A 34 -56.97 8.58 9.34
CA VAL A 34 -56.48 7.29 9.86
C VAL A 34 -55.37 6.74 8.96
N ALA A 35 -55.53 6.80 7.64
CA ALA A 35 -54.50 6.42 6.66
C ALA A 35 -53.28 7.34 6.74
N ALA A 36 -53.47 8.65 6.90
CA ALA A 36 -52.40 9.63 7.11
C ALA A 36 -51.76 9.56 8.51
N ARG A 37 -52.34 8.81 9.45
CA ARG A 37 -51.74 8.50 10.78
C ARG A 37 -50.89 7.24 10.79
N HIS A 38 -50.86 6.48 9.70
CA HIS A 38 -50.01 5.30 9.58
C HIS A 38 -48.82 5.63 8.70
N ASP A 39 -47.81 6.29 9.27
CA ASP A 39 -46.50 6.29 8.64
C ASP A 39 -46.02 4.83 8.50
N PRO A 40 -45.71 4.38 7.27
CA PRO A 40 -45.26 3.02 7.05
C PRO A 40 -43.93 2.79 7.76
N ALA A 41 -43.69 1.55 8.21
CA ALA A 41 -42.40 1.16 8.75
C ALA A 41 -41.29 1.47 7.73
N VAL A 42 -40.13 1.91 8.22
CA VAL A 42 -38.96 2.11 7.37
C VAL A 42 -38.54 0.72 6.85
N PRO A 43 -38.51 0.48 5.53
CA PRO A 43 -38.10 -0.81 4.99
C PRO A 43 -36.61 -1.04 5.28
N VAL A 44 -36.29 -2.20 5.83
CA VAL A 44 -34.92 -2.60 6.17
C VAL A 44 -34.60 -3.99 5.61
N SER A 45 -33.37 -4.16 5.13
CA SER A 45 -32.86 -5.44 4.61
C SER A 45 -31.51 -5.80 5.25
N PRO A 46 -31.30 -7.02 5.75
CA PRO A 46 -32.32 -8.03 5.99
C PRO A 46 -33.36 -7.55 7.01
N VAL A 47 -34.57 -8.11 6.98
CA VAL A 47 -35.53 -7.85 8.05
C VAL A 47 -35.00 -8.43 9.38
N PRO A 48 -35.37 -7.88 10.56
CA PRO A 48 -34.80 -8.31 11.84
C PRO A 48 -34.83 -9.81 12.11
N THR A 49 -35.88 -10.52 11.68
CA THR A 49 -36.02 -11.97 11.84
C THR A 49 -35.05 -12.78 10.97
N GLN A 50 -34.52 -12.19 9.90
CA GLN A 50 -33.55 -12.81 8.98
C GLN A 50 -32.11 -12.45 9.34
N ALA A 51 -31.88 -11.40 10.13
CA ALA A 51 -30.55 -10.88 10.45
C ALA A 51 -29.61 -11.95 11.05
N ALA A 52 -30.13 -12.86 11.88
CA ALA A 52 -29.35 -13.95 12.47
C ALA A 52 -28.79 -14.95 11.43
N GLN A 53 -29.44 -15.07 10.28
CA GLN A 53 -29.07 -15.98 9.19
C GLN A 53 -28.23 -15.30 8.12
N ASP A 54 -28.16 -13.96 8.12
CA ASP A 54 -27.37 -13.19 7.18
C ASP A 54 -25.87 -13.19 7.57
N VAL A 55 -25.30 -14.39 7.54
CA VAL A 55 -23.92 -14.66 7.94
C VAL A 55 -22.98 -14.55 6.74
N PRO A 56 -21.77 -13.99 6.91
CA PRO A 56 -20.79 -13.93 5.84
C PRO A 56 -20.43 -15.31 5.30
N GLN A 57 -20.36 -15.41 3.97
CA GLN A 57 -19.99 -16.62 3.25
C GLN A 57 -19.17 -16.28 2.03
N VAL A 58 -18.31 -17.21 1.64
CA VAL A 58 -17.51 -17.22 0.42
C VAL A 58 -17.87 -18.50 -0.32
N ASP A 59 -18.32 -18.41 -1.57
CA ASP A 59 -18.81 -19.54 -2.37
C ASP A 59 -19.83 -20.44 -1.63
N GLY A 60 -20.76 -19.81 -0.90
CA GLY A 60 -21.80 -20.49 -0.13
C GLY A 60 -21.29 -21.26 1.10
N ARG A 61 -20.04 -21.03 1.51
CA ARG A 61 -19.40 -21.66 2.66
C ARG A 61 -18.96 -20.64 3.70
N ARG A 62 -19.01 -21.05 4.96
CA ARG A 62 -18.39 -20.29 6.06
C ARG A 62 -16.91 -20.63 6.19
N CYS A 63 -16.13 -19.59 6.48
CA CYS A 63 -14.67 -19.66 6.56
C CYS A 63 -14.18 -19.60 8.02
N LEU A 64 -15.00 -19.09 8.95
CA LEU A 64 -14.61 -19.03 10.36
C LEU A 64 -14.61 -20.42 10.99
N THR A 65 -13.45 -20.79 11.52
CA THR A 65 -13.27 -22.03 12.22
C THR A 65 -13.58 -21.85 13.70
N GLY A 66 -14.24 -22.82 14.34
CA GLY A 66 -14.54 -22.77 15.77
C GLY A 66 -13.30 -22.68 16.66
N ALA A 67 -13.44 -22.04 17.82
CA ALA A 67 -12.37 -21.74 18.77
C ALA A 67 -11.54 -22.97 19.22
N ARG A 68 -12.10 -24.18 19.19
CA ARG A 68 -11.42 -25.42 19.64
C ARG A 68 -10.87 -26.27 18.49
N ALA A 69 -11.08 -25.89 17.24
CA ALA A 69 -10.60 -26.67 16.12
C ALA A 69 -9.06 -26.62 16.03
N ALA A 70 -8.46 -27.76 15.71
CA ALA A 70 -7.01 -27.87 15.55
C ALA A 70 -6.49 -27.27 14.22
N THR A 71 -7.32 -27.29 13.18
CA THR A 71 -6.94 -26.84 11.82
C THR A 71 -7.97 -25.84 11.30
N PRO A 72 -7.57 -24.64 10.85
CA PRO A 72 -8.47 -23.71 10.19
C PRO A 72 -9.01 -24.27 8.88
N VAL A 73 -10.27 -24.00 8.58
CA VAL A 73 -10.84 -24.09 7.23
C VAL A 73 -10.35 -22.87 6.46
N ALA A 74 -9.55 -23.10 5.42
CA ALA A 74 -9.20 -22.05 4.47
C ALA A 74 -10.30 -21.95 3.41
N CYS A 75 -10.81 -20.75 3.20
CA CYS A 75 -11.50 -20.38 1.97
C CYS A 75 -10.48 -19.72 1.04
N GLU A 76 -10.64 -19.97 -0.25
CA GLU A 76 -9.84 -19.33 -1.30
C GLU A 76 -10.78 -18.79 -2.39
N LEU A 77 -10.49 -17.59 -2.89
CA LEU A 77 -11.12 -16.99 -4.07
C LEU A 77 -10.03 -16.52 -5.05
N GLY A 78 -10.37 -16.50 -6.33
CA GLY A 78 -9.48 -16.05 -7.40
C GLY A 78 -8.53 -17.15 -7.90
N ALA A 79 -7.75 -16.83 -8.92
CA ALA A 79 -6.78 -17.76 -9.50
C ALA A 79 -5.59 -17.98 -8.54
N PRO A 80 -4.99 -19.19 -8.47
CA PRO A 80 -3.89 -19.48 -7.55
C PRO A 80 -2.64 -18.58 -7.74
N ASP A 81 -2.43 -18.09 -8.95
CA ASP A 81 -1.32 -17.24 -9.39
C ASP A 81 -1.68 -15.75 -9.48
N ALA A 82 -2.93 -15.38 -9.19
CA ALA A 82 -3.36 -13.99 -9.20
C ALA A 82 -2.61 -13.15 -8.15
N GLN A 83 -2.28 -11.91 -8.52
CA GLN A 83 -1.65 -10.92 -7.66
C GLN A 83 -2.45 -9.60 -7.66
N PRO A 84 -2.53 -8.88 -6.52
CA PRO A 84 -2.04 -9.30 -5.21
C PRO A 84 -2.79 -10.52 -4.67
N SER A 85 -2.08 -11.33 -3.90
CA SER A 85 -2.64 -12.39 -3.08
C SER A 85 -2.71 -11.96 -1.62
N LEU A 86 -3.94 -11.88 -1.09
CA LEU A 86 -4.28 -11.30 0.21
C LEU A 86 -4.78 -12.39 1.17
N ALA A 87 -4.04 -12.61 2.26
CA ALA A 87 -4.48 -13.48 3.34
C ALA A 87 -5.24 -12.69 4.42
N VAL A 88 -6.52 -13.00 4.62
CA VAL A 88 -7.37 -12.41 5.66
C VAL A 88 -7.23 -13.22 6.94
N VAL A 89 -6.78 -12.57 8.02
CA VAL A 89 -6.41 -13.25 9.26
C VAL A 89 -7.09 -12.60 10.45
N GLY A 90 -7.74 -13.41 11.28
CA GLY A 90 -8.35 -12.95 12.52
C GLY A 90 -9.44 -13.89 13.01
N ASP A 91 -10.49 -13.29 13.57
CA ASP A 91 -11.64 -13.97 14.16
C ASP A 91 -12.92 -13.68 13.38
N ALA A 92 -14.06 -13.60 14.06
CA ALA A 92 -15.33 -13.28 13.44
C ALA A 92 -15.41 -11.86 12.87
N ALA A 93 -14.61 -10.91 13.36
CA ALA A 93 -14.54 -9.58 12.75
C ALA A 93 -13.86 -9.64 11.37
N ALA A 94 -12.87 -10.52 11.21
CA ALA A 94 -12.26 -10.80 9.91
C ALA A 94 -13.25 -11.50 8.96
N GLU A 95 -14.02 -12.47 9.46
CA GLU A 95 -15.08 -13.12 8.68
C GLU A 95 -16.15 -12.10 8.21
N ALA A 96 -16.47 -11.12 9.05
CA ALA A 96 -17.46 -10.08 8.76
C ALA A 96 -17.10 -9.23 7.53
N LEU A 97 -15.82 -9.09 7.18
CA LEU A 97 -15.39 -8.29 6.02
C LEU A 97 -15.30 -9.09 4.71
N LEU A 98 -15.41 -10.43 4.76
CA LEU A 98 -15.31 -11.27 3.57
C LEU A 98 -16.30 -10.91 2.44
N PRO A 99 -17.57 -10.53 2.70
CA PRO A 99 -18.49 -10.17 1.62
C PRO A 99 -18.03 -8.93 0.83
N ALA A 100 -17.37 -7.98 1.49
CA ALA A 100 -16.80 -6.82 0.82
C ALA A 100 -15.52 -7.18 0.04
N LEU A 101 -14.63 -7.95 0.68
CA LEU A 101 -13.36 -8.39 0.09
C LEU A 101 -13.57 -9.33 -1.11
N ALA A 102 -14.61 -10.15 -1.10
CA ALA A 102 -14.96 -11.02 -2.22
C ALA A 102 -15.32 -10.22 -3.47
N VAL A 103 -16.12 -9.15 -3.33
CA VAL A 103 -16.42 -8.22 -4.45
C VAL A 103 -15.13 -7.62 -5.00
N LEU A 104 -14.26 -7.12 -4.13
CA LEU A 104 -12.99 -6.52 -4.54
C LEU A 104 -12.09 -7.53 -5.26
N ALA A 105 -12.00 -8.76 -4.75
CA ALA A 105 -11.19 -9.80 -5.34
C ALA A 105 -11.70 -10.21 -6.74
N GLU A 106 -13.02 -10.32 -6.91
CA GLU A 106 -13.64 -10.59 -8.21
C GLU A 106 -13.41 -9.45 -9.20
N GLU A 107 -13.63 -8.20 -8.80
CA GLU A 107 -13.52 -7.03 -9.67
C GLU A 107 -12.08 -6.75 -10.12
N ASN A 108 -11.11 -7.00 -9.25
CA ASN A 108 -9.71 -6.67 -9.49
C ASN A 108 -8.85 -7.90 -9.82
N GLY A 109 -9.45 -9.09 -9.89
CA GLY A 109 -8.75 -10.34 -10.16
C GLY A 109 -7.70 -10.72 -9.10
N TRP A 110 -7.98 -10.44 -7.82
CA TRP A 110 -7.07 -10.79 -6.72
C TRP A 110 -7.23 -12.25 -6.30
N ARG A 111 -6.20 -12.78 -5.63
CA ARG A 111 -6.34 -14.01 -4.85
C ARG A 111 -6.67 -13.64 -3.40
N LEU A 112 -7.72 -14.22 -2.84
CA LEU A 112 -8.08 -14.08 -1.43
C LEU A 112 -7.89 -15.44 -0.75
N THR A 113 -7.20 -15.49 0.39
CA THR A 113 -7.14 -16.68 1.25
C THR A 113 -7.50 -16.31 2.68
N THR A 114 -7.98 -17.27 3.48
CA THR A 114 -8.44 -16.97 4.85
C THR A 114 -7.76 -17.85 5.91
N ASP A 115 -7.31 -17.26 7.01
CA ASP A 115 -6.92 -17.96 8.23
C ASP A 115 -7.72 -17.41 9.42
N LEU A 116 -8.94 -17.95 9.59
CA LEU A 116 -9.93 -17.42 10.54
C LEU A 116 -10.24 -18.41 11.68
N ARG A 117 -10.12 -17.94 12.92
CA ARG A 117 -10.46 -18.73 14.11
C ARG A 117 -11.23 -17.88 15.11
N ASP A 118 -12.43 -18.36 15.46
CA ASP A 118 -13.35 -17.64 16.35
C ASP A 118 -12.69 -17.38 17.71
N GLY A 119 -12.78 -16.13 18.17
CA GLY A 119 -12.14 -15.65 19.39
C GLY A 119 -10.61 -15.51 19.34
N CYS A 120 -9.97 -15.69 18.18
CA CYS A 120 -8.52 -15.64 18.06
C CYS A 120 -8.02 -14.68 16.97
N GLN A 121 -7.38 -13.61 17.42
CA GLN A 121 -6.35 -12.94 16.61
C GLN A 121 -5.11 -13.85 16.46
N LEU A 122 -4.24 -13.55 15.49
CA LEU A 122 -2.99 -14.28 15.30
C LEU A 122 -1.97 -13.82 16.35
N VAL A 123 -1.97 -14.44 17.53
CA VAL A 123 -1.06 -14.12 18.66
C VAL A 123 -0.69 -15.36 19.44
N ASP A 124 0.48 -15.33 20.09
CA ASP A 124 0.92 -16.39 21.01
C ASP A 124 0.42 -16.14 22.44
N ALA A 125 -0.90 -16.14 22.62
CA ALA A 125 -1.53 -15.83 23.90
C ALA A 125 -2.90 -16.48 24.07
N ALA A 126 -3.39 -16.50 25.31
CA ALA A 126 -4.82 -16.68 25.54
C ALA A 126 -5.54 -15.33 25.34
N VAL A 127 -6.64 -15.34 24.61
CA VAL A 127 -7.39 -14.15 24.18
C VAL A 127 -8.79 -14.19 24.77
N THR A 128 -9.28 -13.03 25.21
CA THR A 128 -10.66 -12.83 25.66
C THR A 128 -11.27 -11.68 24.87
N THR A 129 -12.29 -11.98 24.06
CA THR A 129 -13.08 -10.98 23.33
C THR A 129 -14.16 -10.39 24.23
N ALA A 130 -14.69 -9.21 23.88
CA ALA A 130 -15.76 -8.58 24.62
C ALA A 130 -17.00 -9.50 24.72
N GLY A 131 -17.38 -9.88 25.94
CA GLY A 131 -18.53 -10.78 26.19
C GLY A 131 -18.29 -12.25 25.84
N GLY A 132 -17.07 -12.65 25.49
CA GLY A 132 -16.73 -14.03 25.11
C GLY A 132 -15.93 -14.78 26.17
N ASP A 133 -15.87 -16.11 26.00
CA ASP A 133 -14.99 -16.98 26.79
C ASP A 133 -13.52 -16.78 26.41
N ARG A 134 -12.62 -17.11 27.33
CA ARG A 134 -11.17 -17.14 27.07
C ARG A 134 -10.82 -18.28 26.13
N VAL A 135 -10.06 -17.99 25.07
CA VAL A 135 -9.61 -18.94 24.05
C VAL A 135 -8.08 -19.03 24.03
N ASP A 136 -7.53 -20.24 24.01
CA ASP A 136 -6.09 -20.48 23.80
C ASP A 136 -5.74 -20.30 22.32
N CYS A 137 -5.19 -19.12 21.98
CA CYS A 137 -4.75 -18.77 20.64
C CYS A 137 -3.28 -19.09 20.38
N GLY A 138 -2.48 -19.26 21.44
CA GLY A 138 -1.06 -19.59 21.36
C GLY A 138 -0.80 -21.00 20.86
N ARG A 139 -1.58 -21.99 21.28
CA ARG A 139 -1.34 -23.39 20.88
C ARG A 139 -1.21 -23.62 19.36
N PRO A 140 -2.07 -23.05 18.48
CA PRO A 140 -1.87 -23.15 17.02
C PRO A 140 -1.11 -21.98 16.38
N TYR A 141 -0.64 -20.98 17.16
CA TYR A 141 -0.01 -19.77 16.65
C TYR A 141 1.12 -20.07 15.67
N ASP A 142 2.09 -20.87 16.09
CA ASP A 142 3.26 -21.25 15.30
C ASP A 142 2.91 -21.88 13.95
N ALA A 143 1.91 -22.76 13.92
CA ALA A 143 1.48 -23.42 12.69
C ALA A 143 0.78 -22.44 11.74
N ARG A 144 -0.03 -21.51 12.27
CA ARG A 144 -0.69 -20.46 11.49
C ARG A 144 0.33 -19.47 10.92
N LEU A 145 1.21 -18.95 11.77
CA LEU A 145 2.25 -18.02 11.36
C LEU A 145 3.16 -18.63 10.30
N ARG A 146 3.62 -19.87 10.48
CA ARG A 146 4.47 -20.54 9.48
C ARG A 146 3.80 -20.65 8.11
N ARG A 147 2.50 -20.96 8.03
CA ARG A 147 1.79 -21.01 6.74
C ARG A 147 1.82 -19.65 6.05
N LEU A 148 1.50 -18.59 6.79
CA LEU A 148 1.49 -17.23 6.25
C LEU A 148 2.89 -16.78 5.82
N THR A 149 3.93 -17.08 6.59
CA THR A 149 5.30 -16.63 6.28
C THR A 149 5.99 -17.44 5.18
N HIS A 150 5.69 -18.74 5.05
CA HIS A 150 6.38 -19.63 4.11
C HIS A 150 5.64 -19.83 2.79
N ASP A 151 4.37 -19.45 2.68
CA ASP A 151 3.65 -19.50 1.41
C ASP A 151 4.16 -18.37 0.49
N PRO A 152 4.90 -18.69 -0.60
CA PRO A 152 5.40 -17.67 -1.52
C PRO A 152 4.26 -17.04 -2.33
N GLY A 153 3.10 -17.70 -2.39
CA GLY A 153 1.91 -17.21 -3.07
C GLY A 153 1.15 -16.15 -2.30
N ILE A 154 1.44 -15.90 -1.01
CA ILE A 154 0.84 -14.81 -0.23
C ILE A 154 1.73 -13.56 -0.32
N SER A 155 1.21 -12.48 -0.86
CA SER A 155 1.92 -11.19 -0.93
C SER A 155 1.56 -10.28 0.27
N HIS A 156 0.27 -10.23 0.60
CA HIS A 156 -0.28 -9.33 1.61
C HIS A 156 -0.98 -10.10 2.73
N VAL A 157 -0.94 -9.57 3.95
CA VAL A 157 -1.65 -10.12 5.11
C VAL A 157 -2.52 -9.03 5.75
N LEU A 158 -3.85 -9.21 5.65
CA LEU A 158 -4.83 -8.34 6.27
C LEU A 158 -5.19 -8.86 7.66
N LEU A 159 -4.66 -8.20 8.69
CA LEU A 159 -5.00 -8.49 10.08
C LEU A 159 -6.29 -7.74 10.45
N VAL A 160 -7.28 -8.45 10.99
CA VAL A 160 -8.54 -7.86 11.45
C VAL A 160 -8.82 -8.30 12.89
N GLY A 161 -9.26 -7.36 13.71
CA GLY A 161 -9.51 -7.57 15.13
C GLY A 161 -10.90 -7.14 15.61
N SER A 162 -11.27 -7.63 16.78
CA SER A 162 -12.49 -7.26 17.48
C SER A 162 -12.20 -6.24 18.59
N ALA A 163 -13.06 -5.22 18.74
CA ALA A 163 -12.89 -4.21 19.78
C ALA A 163 -13.07 -4.82 21.19
N GLY A 164 -12.40 -4.24 22.19
CA GLY A 164 -12.48 -4.72 23.58
C GLY A 164 -11.74 -6.04 23.85
N THR A 165 -10.97 -6.56 22.88
CA THR A 165 -10.18 -7.78 23.04
C THR A 165 -8.98 -7.55 23.97
N THR A 166 -8.72 -8.51 24.84
CA THR A 166 -7.60 -8.52 25.79
C THR A 166 -6.86 -9.86 25.72
N ALA A 167 -5.63 -9.92 26.23
CA ALA A 167 -4.85 -11.16 26.22
C ALA A 167 -4.01 -11.35 27.47
N CYS A 168 -3.54 -12.57 27.69
CA CYS A 168 -2.67 -12.96 28.79
C CYS A 168 -1.68 -14.06 28.36
N THR A 169 -0.55 -14.16 29.07
CA THR A 169 0.52 -15.14 28.78
C THR A 169 1.02 -15.79 30.08
N GLY A 170 1.40 -17.07 30.04
CA GLY A 170 2.06 -17.77 31.16
C GLY A 170 1.12 -18.48 32.16
N ALA A 171 1.73 -19.12 33.16
CA ALA A 171 1.04 -20.03 34.11
C ALA A 171 0.07 -19.34 35.09
N GLY A 172 0.01 -18.00 35.11
CA GLY A 172 -0.88 -17.19 35.97
C GLY A 172 -1.81 -16.28 35.17
N CYS A 173 -2.31 -16.74 34.01
CA CYS A 173 -3.32 -16.00 33.26
C CYS A 173 -4.64 -15.97 34.06
N ASP A 174 -4.81 -14.95 34.90
CA ASP A 174 -6.06 -14.67 35.60
C ASP A 174 -6.66 -13.33 35.17
N GLU A 175 -5.81 -12.34 34.85
CA GLU A 175 -6.22 -11.00 34.43
C GLU A 175 -5.73 -10.69 33.01
N PRO A 176 -6.61 -10.68 32.00
CA PRO A 176 -6.24 -10.34 30.64
C PRO A 176 -6.08 -8.81 30.48
N ASP A 177 -5.06 -8.40 29.73
CA ASP A 177 -4.66 -7.00 29.53
C ASP A 177 -4.53 -6.68 28.04
N ARG A 178 -5.00 -5.48 27.67
CA ARG A 178 -4.81 -4.91 26.33
C ARG A 178 -3.33 -4.72 26.00
N ALA A 179 -2.50 -4.31 26.96
CA ALA A 179 -1.07 -4.07 26.74
C ALA A 179 -0.31 -5.37 26.38
N VAL A 180 -0.72 -6.50 26.97
CA VAL A 180 -0.22 -7.83 26.57
C VAL A 180 -0.60 -8.12 25.13
N LEU A 181 -1.85 -7.92 24.76
CA LEU A 181 -2.31 -8.14 23.39
C LEU A 181 -1.56 -7.27 22.36
N VAL A 182 -1.36 -5.98 22.66
CA VAL A 182 -0.55 -5.07 21.82
C VAL A 182 0.86 -5.63 21.62
N ARG A 183 1.51 -6.10 22.70
CA ARG A 183 2.86 -6.66 22.62
C ARG A 183 2.92 -7.89 21.71
N GLU A 184 1.99 -8.83 21.86
CA GLU A 184 1.98 -10.05 21.05
C GLU A 184 1.66 -9.76 19.57
N LEU A 185 0.70 -8.86 19.29
CA LEU A 185 0.39 -8.45 17.93
C LEU A 185 1.59 -7.79 17.23
N ARG A 186 2.38 -6.98 17.95
CA ARG A 186 3.62 -6.40 17.40
C ARG A 186 4.64 -7.48 17.01
N GLN A 187 4.75 -8.55 17.79
CA GLN A 187 5.65 -9.67 17.44
C GLN A 187 5.19 -10.37 16.17
N THR A 188 3.88 -10.62 16.03
CA THR A 188 3.29 -11.19 14.82
C THR A 188 3.52 -10.31 13.60
N VAL A 189 3.25 -9.02 13.71
CA VAL A 189 3.48 -8.05 12.62
C VAL A 189 4.94 -8.08 12.17
N ARG A 190 5.89 -8.02 13.10
CA ARG A 190 7.34 -8.09 12.78
C ARG A 190 7.72 -9.40 12.09
N ALA A 191 7.16 -10.52 12.54
CA ALA A 191 7.44 -11.82 11.94
C ALA A 191 6.94 -11.91 10.49
N LEU A 192 5.75 -11.36 10.22
CA LEU A 192 5.19 -11.28 8.87
C LEU A 192 6.01 -10.35 7.97
N GLN A 193 6.35 -9.13 8.44
CA GLN A 193 7.17 -8.17 7.68
C GLN A 193 8.57 -8.75 7.40
N LYS A 194 9.19 -9.43 8.37
CA LYS A 194 10.48 -10.10 8.19
C LYS A 194 10.43 -11.22 7.14
N ALA A 195 9.27 -11.85 6.97
CA ALA A 195 9.03 -12.83 5.92
C ALA A 195 8.70 -12.19 4.55
N GLY A 196 8.82 -10.86 4.42
CA GLY A 196 8.54 -10.13 3.19
C GLY A 196 7.05 -10.01 2.87
N LYS A 197 6.16 -10.09 3.88
CA LYS A 197 4.72 -9.91 3.70
C LYS A 197 4.33 -8.46 3.96
N ASP A 198 3.52 -7.91 3.08
CA ASP A 198 2.93 -6.59 3.26
C ASP A 198 1.73 -6.70 4.19
N VAL A 199 1.91 -6.23 5.42
CA VAL A 199 0.88 -6.31 6.47
C VAL A 199 0.01 -5.07 6.39
N VAL A 200 -1.31 -5.25 6.48
CA VAL A 200 -2.26 -4.16 6.67
C VAL A 200 -3.19 -4.54 7.83
N ALA A 201 -3.45 -3.59 8.72
CA ALA A 201 -4.39 -3.79 9.81
C ALA A 201 -5.71 -3.10 9.49
N VAL A 202 -6.85 -3.77 9.72
CA VAL A 202 -8.14 -3.10 9.80
C VAL A 202 -8.39 -2.76 11.26
N ARG A 203 -8.67 -1.47 11.54
CA ARG A 203 -9.05 -1.01 12.88
C ARG A 203 -10.22 -1.87 13.37
N GLU A 204 -10.16 -2.20 14.65
CA GLU A 204 -11.15 -3.09 15.23
C GLU A 204 -12.57 -2.57 15.11
N LEU A 205 -13.47 -3.45 14.67
CA LEU A 205 -14.86 -3.14 14.46
C LEU A 205 -15.58 -2.98 15.81
N GLY A 206 -16.43 -1.96 15.92
CA GLY A 206 -17.25 -1.72 17.10
C GLY A 206 -18.28 -2.82 17.32
N VAL A 207 -18.43 -3.25 18.58
CA VAL A 207 -19.40 -4.26 19.00
C VAL A 207 -20.54 -3.58 19.77
N PRO A 208 -21.81 -3.73 19.35
CA PRO A 208 -22.93 -3.13 20.04
C PRO A 208 -23.15 -3.75 21.42
N SER A 209 -23.58 -2.94 22.39
CA SER A 209 -23.91 -3.39 23.76
C SER A 209 -25.31 -3.99 23.89
N GLN A 210 -26.09 -4.01 22.81
CA GLN A 210 -27.49 -4.45 22.78
C GLN A 210 -27.84 -5.20 21.48
N ASP A 211 -28.93 -5.97 21.50
CA ASP A 211 -29.50 -6.65 20.33
C ASP A 211 -30.18 -5.61 19.41
N LEU A 212 -29.45 -5.16 18.40
CA LEU A 212 -29.91 -4.13 17.47
C LEU A 212 -31.07 -4.61 16.57
N PRO A 213 -31.08 -5.84 16.00
CA PRO A 213 -32.27 -6.39 15.35
C PRO A 213 -33.52 -6.34 16.22
N ALA A 214 -33.42 -6.70 17.51
CA ALA A 214 -34.55 -6.61 18.42
C ALA A 214 -35.02 -5.16 18.63
N CYS A 215 -34.09 -4.20 18.74
CA CYS A 215 -34.42 -2.77 18.80
C CYS A 215 -35.20 -2.32 17.55
N VAL A 216 -34.68 -2.63 16.36
CA VAL A 216 -35.29 -2.27 15.06
C VAL A 216 -36.67 -2.88 14.90
N ALA A 217 -36.87 -4.13 15.36
CA ALA A 217 -38.17 -4.78 15.34
C ALA A 217 -39.20 -4.12 16.27
N GLN A 218 -38.75 -3.57 17.41
CA GLN A 218 -39.60 -2.87 18.37
C GLN A 218 -39.88 -1.41 17.98
N ARG A 219 -38.98 -0.79 17.20
CA ARG A 219 -39.05 0.62 16.79
C ARG A 219 -39.02 0.78 15.26
N PRO A 220 -39.93 0.15 14.50
CA PRO A 220 -39.87 0.14 13.03
C PRO A 220 -40.08 1.51 12.35
N ARG A 221 -40.35 2.56 13.13
CA ARG A 221 -40.56 3.94 12.65
C ARG A 221 -39.51 4.94 13.17
N ASP A 222 -38.82 4.61 14.26
CA ASP A 222 -37.89 5.49 14.96
C ASP A 222 -36.52 4.80 15.07
N LEU A 223 -35.90 4.56 13.91
CA LEU A 223 -34.66 3.78 13.82
C LEU A 223 -33.43 4.52 14.36
N ASP A 224 -33.49 5.86 14.45
CA ASP A 224 -32.37 6.69 14.93
C ASP A 224 -32.01 6.40 16.39
N ASP A 225 -32.97 5.91 17.17
CA ASP A 225 -32.77 5.47 18.56
C ASP A 225 -32.07 4.10 18.67
N CYS A 226 -32.02 3.35 17.58
CA CYS A 226 -31.35 2.05 17.55
C CYS A 226 -29.91 2.23 17.08
N GLY A 227 -28.98 2.16 18.01
CA GLY A 227 -27.54 2.26 17.75
C GLY A 227 -26.73 2.11 19.02
N PHE A 228 -25.48 2.55 18.98
CA PHE A 228 -24.57 2.57 20.11
C PHE A 228 -23.44 3.60 19.89
N ASP A 229 -22.76 3.98 20.96
CA ASP A 229 -21.63 4.91 20.87
C ASP A 229 -20.42 4.28 20.20
N ALA A 230 -19.75 5.06 19.35
CA ALA A 230 -18.52 4.64 18.69
C ALA A 230 -17.43 4.35 19.73
N PRO A 231 -16.57 3.32 19.50
CA PRO A 231 -15.46 3.02 20.38
C PRO A 231 -14.51 4.22 20.51
N GLN A 232 -14.37 4.73 21.74
CA GLN A 232 -13.58 5.94 22.03
C GLN A 232 -12.06 5.67 22.07
N VAL A 233 -11.65 4.43 22.31
CA VAL A 233 -10.23 4.04 22.41
C VAL A 233 -9.84 3.16 21.23
N GLN A 234 -8.66 3.39 20.66
CA GLN A 234 -8.10 2.51 19.64
C GLN A 234 -7.90 1.10 20.21
N GLY A 235 -8.26 0.09 19.42
CA GLY A 235 -8.03 -1.30 19.81
C GLY A 235 -6.54 -1.68 19.84
N ALA A 236 -6.25 -2.89 20.30
CA ALA A 236 -4.90 -3.40 20.47
C ALA A 236 -4.14 -3.59 19.13
N LEU A 237 -4.83 -4.03 18.08
CA LEU A 237 -4.31 -4.20 16.73
C LEU A 237 -3.97 -2.86 16.09
N ALA A 238 -4.87 -1.87 16.14
CA ALA A 238 -4.57 -0.54 15.63
C ALA A 238 -3.36 0.09 16.36
N ALA A 239 -3.26 -0.10 17.67
CA ALA A 239 -2.12 0.37 18.45
C ALA A 239 -0.82 -0.38 18.14
N ALA A 240 -0.88 -1.70 17.92
CA ALA A 240 0.26 -2.49 17.50
C ALA A 240 0.75 -2.10 16.09
N ALA A 241 -0.17 -1.94 15.15
CA ALA A 241 0.12 -1.56 13.77
C ALA A 241 0.83 -0.21 13.68
N ARG A 242 0.33 0.81 14.39
CA ARG A 242 0.97 2.14 14.44
C ARG A 242 2.40 2.09 14.97
N ARG A 243 2.64 1.30 16.03
CA ARG A 243 3.99 1.14 16.61
C ARG A 243 4.97 0.41 15.69
N GLU A 244 4.47 -0.34 14.73
CA GLU A 244 5.26 -1.05 13.72
C GLU A 244 5.16 -0.38 12.33
N LEU A 245 4.61 0.84 12.28
CA LEU A 245 4.42 1.68 11.08
C LEU A 245 3.68 0.95 9.95
N VAL A 246 2.72 0.09 10.32
CA VAL A 246 1.84 -0.66 9.42
C VAL A 246 0.59 0.16 9.09
N PRO A 247 0.14 0.18 7.81
CA PRO A 247 -1.10 0.84 7.43
C PRO A 247 -2.30 0.36 8.26
N VAL A 248 -3.11 1.31 8.74
CA VAL A 248 -4.37 1.05 9.43
C VAL A 248 -5.53 1.53 8.57
N VAL A 249 -6.32 0.58 8.06
CA VAL A 249 -7.60 0.84 7.42
C VAL A 249 -8.63 1.10 8.50
N ASP A 250 -9.17 2.31 8.53
CA ASP A 250 -10.24 2.71 9.45
C ASP A 250 -11.56 2.86 8.68
N LEU A 251 -12.59 2.12 9.10
CA LEU A 251 -13.95 2.16 8.54
C LEU A 251 -14.93 2.86 9.49
N THR A 252 -14.45 3.40 10.61
CA THR A 252 -15.30 3.97 11.67
C THR A 252 -16.13 5.14 11.16
N ASP A 253 -15.59 5.96 10.25
CA ASP A 253 -16.28 7.11 9.65
C ASP A 253 -17.43 6.71 8.72
N ARG A 254 -17.31 5.56 8.05
CA ARG A 254 -18.42 4.99 7.26
C ARG A 254 -19.48 4.37 8.16
N MET A 255 -19.06 3.78 9.27
CA MET A 255 -19.94 3.05 10.17
C MET A 255 -20.59 3.96 11.22
N CYS A 256 -19.98 5.07 11.59
CA CYS A 256 -20.42 5.91 12.69
C CYS A 256 -20.26 7.39 12.31
N SER A 257 -21.23 8.21 12.68
CA SER A 257 -21.23 9.66 12.45
C SER A 257 -21.31 10.37 13.79
N GLU A 258 -20.45 11.36 14.02
CA GLU A 258 -20.43 12.18 15.24
C GLU A 258 -20.36 11.34 16.54
N GLY A 259 -19.70 10.17 16.49
CA GLY A 259 -19.58 9.28 17.64
C GLY A 259 -20.77 8.34 17.85
N TRP A 260 -21.77 8.33 16.96
CA TRP A 260 -22.92 7.43 17.00
C TRP A 260 -22.88 6.41 15.85
N CYS A 261 -23.10 5.13 16.17
CA CYS A 261 -23.13 4.03 15.21
C CYS A 261 -24.59 3.51 15.08
N PRO A 262 -25.34 3.93 14.05
CA PRO A 262 -26.74 3.51 13.90
C PRO A 262 -26.86 2.03 13.52
N ALA A 263 -28.00 1.41 13.88
CA ALA A 263 -28.31 0.02 13.57
C ALA A 263 -28.62 -0.21 12.08
N VAL A 264 -29.07 0.83 11.38
CA VAL A 264 -29.46 0.80 9.97
C VAL A 264 -28.77 1.95 9.25
N ALA A 265 -28.26 1.70 8.04
CA ALA A 265 -27.85 2.77 7.13
C ALA A 265 -28.27 2.44 5.71
N ASP A 266 -28.77 3.45 5.01
CA ASP A 266 -29.21 3.34 3.62
C ASP A 266 -30.22 2.18 3.42
N GLY A 267 -31.08 1.94 4.43
CA GLY A 267 -32.06 0.84 4.43
C GLY A 267 -31.49 -0.54 4.72
N VAL A 268 -30.21 -0.65 5.07
CA VAL A 268 -29.53 -1.92 5.35
C VAL A 268 -29.32 -2.09 6.86
N LEU A 269 -29.86 -3.19 7.42
CA LEU A 269 -29.66 -3.57 8.82
C LEU A 269 -28.22 -4.05 8.98
N ARG A 270 -27.45 -3.38 9.86
CA ARG A 270 -26.00 -3.54 9.92
C ARG A 270 -25.53 -4.71 10.76
N TYR A 271 -26.24 -5.00 11.84
CA TYR A 271 -25.80 -5.93 12.86
C TYR A 271 -26.77 -7.09 13.02
N ARG A 272 -26.22 -8.22 13.41
CA ARG A 272 -26.94 -9.44 13.82
C ARG A 272 -27.18 -9.43 15.33
N PRO A 273 -28.01 -10.33 15.87
CA PRO A 273 -28.28 -10.38 17.31
C PRO A 273 -27.04 -10.62 18.19
N ASP A 274 -26.00 -11.26 17.63
CA ASP A 274 -24.72 -11.49 18.29
C ASP A 274 -23.74 -10.30 18.17
N GLY A 275 -24.19 -9.16 17.66
CA GLY A 275 -23.41 -7.93 17.52
C GLY A 275 -22.43 -7.91 16.35
N ARG A 276 -22.38 -8.97 15.53
CA ARG A 276 -21.52 -9.02 14.32
C ARG A 276 -22.23 -8.38 13.13
N LEU A 277 -21.48 -7.99 12.10
CA LEU A 277 -22.08 -7.41 10.90
C LEU A 277 -22.91 -8.45 10.13
N THR A 278 -24.00 -7.99 9.53
CA THR A 278 -24.76 -8.72 8.53
C THR A 278 -23.93 -8.81 7.23
N ALA A 279 -24.05 -9.92 6.50
CA ALA A 279 -23.36 -10.05 5.21
C ALA A 279 -23.85 -9.01 4.19
N SER A 280 -25.13 -8.64 4.26
CA SER A 280 -25.73 -7.59 3.43
C SER A 280 -25.05 -6.24 3.64
N TYR A 281 -24.86 -5.82 4.90
CA TYR A 281 -24.20 -4.54 5.17
C TYR A 281 -22.71 -4.60 4.87
N ALA A 282 -22.03 -5.69 5.24
CA ALA A 282 -20.61 -5.85 4.95
C ALA A 282 -20.29 -5.66 3.46
N ARG A 283 -21.14 -6.18 2.56
CA ARG A 283 -20.98 -5.99 1.11
C ARG A 283 -21.03 -4.53 0.68
N THR A 284 -21.78 -3.67 1.37
CA THR A 284 -21.84 -2.22 1.07
C THR A 284 -20.54 -1.48 1.42
N LEU A 285 -19.61 -2.13 2.13
CA LEU A 285 -18.31 -1.56 2.49
C LEU A 285 -17.26 -1.75 1.39
N SER A 286 -17.55 -2.47 0.29
CA SER A 286 -16.57 -2.78 -0.77
C SER A 286 -15.84 -1.56 -1.28
N ASP A 287 -16.56 -0.53 -1.73
CA ASP A 287 -15.95 0.66 -2.35
C ASP A 287 -15.01 1.40 -1.39
N VAL A 288 -15.48 1.67 -0.16
CA VAL A 288 -14.68 2.36 0.84
C VAL A 288 -13.50 1.50 1.30
N LEU A 289 -13.70 0.19 1.49
CA LEU A 289 -12.63 -0.72 1.88
C LEU A 289 -11.57 -0.80 0.77
N GLY A 290 -11.98 -0.93 -0.49
CA GLY A 290 -11.10 -0.97 -1.65
C GLY A 290 -10.26 0.30 -1.77
N ALA A 291 -10.89 1.48 -1.67
CA ALA A 291 -10.18 2.75 -1.71
C ALA A 291 -9.16 2.89 -0.57
N ARG A 292 -9.52 2.44 0.65
CA ARG A 292 -8.63 2.50 1.82
C ARG A 292 -7.50 1.47 1.75
N LEU A 293 -7.76 0.28 1.19
CA LEU A 293 -6.73 -0.74 0.94
C LEU A 293 -5.75 -0.29 -0.15
N ALA A 294 -6.24 0.39 -1.19
CA ALA A 294 -5.39 0.99 -2.22
C ALA A 294 -4.50 2.10 -1.63
N ALA A 295 -5.07 2.97 -0.80
CA ALA A 295 -4.30 3.97 -0.07
C ALA A 295 -3.29 3.35 0.90
N ALA A 296 -3.56 2.15 1.41
CA ALA A 296 -2.66 1.36 2.26
C ALA A 296 -1.62 0.54 1.47
N GLY A 297 -1.57 0.67 0.14
CA GLY A 297 -0.59 0.00 -0.72
C GLY A 297 -0.88 -1.47 -1.06
N VAL A 298 -2.08 -1.99 -0.74
CA VAL A 298 -2.48 -3.38 -1.09
C VAL A 298 -2.63 -3.57 -2.59
N VAL A 299 -2.84 -2.48 -3.31
CA VAL A 299 -2.77 -2.40 -4.77
C VAL A 299 -1.91 -1.22 -5.16
N ALA A 300 -1.34 -1.28 -6.37
CA ALA A 300 -0.77 -0.12 -7.04
C ALA A 300 -1.90 0.92 -7.23
N GLY A 301 -2.08 1.79 -6.24
CA GLY A 301 -2.86 3.01 -6.41
C GLY A 301 -2.17 3.92 -7.43
N PRO A 302 -2.84 4.98 -7.91
CA PRO A 302 -2.18 5.99 -8.72
C PRO A 302 -0.94 6.49 -7.96
N SER A 303 0.23 6.40 -8.60
CA SER A 303 1.54 6.75 -8.04
C SER A 303 1.59 8.16 -7.46
N ASP A 304 0.68 9.03 -7.88
CA ASP A 304 0.48 10.40 -7.40
C ASP A 304 0.18 10.52 -5.90
N LEU A 305 -0.30 9.45 -5.23
CA LEU A 305 -0.68 9.51 -3.81
C LEU A 305 0.40 9.02 -2.83
N LEU A 306 1.53 8.50 -3.32
CA LEU A 306 2.61 7.93 -2.50
C LEU A 306 3.99 8.34 -2.98
N GLY A 307 4.97 8.30 -2.08
CA GLY A 307 6.37 8.53 -2.42
C GLY A 307 6.60 9.88 -3.07
N ALA A 308 7.36 9.92 -4.16
CA ALA A 308 7.59 11.16 -4.88
C ALA A 308 6.30 11.74 -5.51
N GLY A 309 5.25 10.96 -5.74
CA GLY A 309 4.01 11.44 -6.35
C GLY A 309 3.38 12.64 -5.62
N VAL A 310 3.48 12.66 -4.28
CA VAL A 310 2.95 13.76 -3.45
C VAL A 310 3.76 15.06 -3.54
N LEU A 311 4.90 15.04 -4.24
CA LEU A 311 5.76 16.19 -4.46
C LEU A 311 5.31 17.05 -5.66
N ARG A 312 4.32 16.60 -6.44
CA ARG A 312 3.82 17.34 -7.61
C ARG A 312 3.07 18.61 -7.18
N PRO A 313 3.09 19.68 -8.01
CA PRO A 313 3.84 19.79 -9.27
C PRO A 313 5.31 20.17 -9.09
N ASP A 314 5.69 20.76 -7.96
CA ASP A 314 7.05 21.26 -7.69
C ASP A 314 7.61 20.62 -6.41
N PRO A 315 8.57 19.68 -6.55
CA PRO A 315 9.16 18.99 -5.40
C PRO A 315 9.82 19.93 -4.40
N SER A 316 10.50 20.97 -4.88
CA SER A 316 11.24 21.91 -4.02
C SER A 316 10.35 22.83 -3.20
N ALA A 317 9.10 23.03 -3.65
CA ALA A 317 8.10 23.85 -2.96
C ALA A 317 7.10 23.02 -2.15
N SER A 318 7.07 21.68 -2.31
CA SER A 318 6.07 20.83 -1.66
C SER A 318 6.36 20.64 -0.16
N ASP A 319 5.35 20.94 0.67
CA ASP A 319 5.39 20.65 2.11
C ASP A 319 5.52 19.14 2.40
N ALA A 320 5.09 18.28 1.47
CA ALA A 320 5.19 16.83 1.61
C ALA A 320 6.63 16.32 1.55
N GLY A 321 7.56 17.13 1.04
CA GLY A 321 8.99 16.85 1.04
C GLY A 321 9.71 17.23 2.34
N ARG A 322 9.01 17.89 3.28
CA ARG A 322 9.60 18.29 4.56
C ARG A 322 9.71 17.11 5.51
N VAL A 323 10.72 17.18 6.36
CA VAL A 323 10.93 16.20 7.43
C VAL A 323 9.81 16.31 8.47
N VAL A 324 9.22 15.17 8.83
CA VAL A 324 8.22 15.04 9.90
C VAL A 324 8.73 14.12 11.00
N ASP A 325 8.17 14.20 12.20
CA ASP A 325 8.50 13.28 13.31
C ASP A 325 7.75 11.95 13.20
N GLU A 326 6.54 11.96 12.66
CA GLU A 326 5.67 10.79 12.61
C GLU A 326 5.02 10.66 11.25
N VAL A 327 4.87 9.41 10.80
CA VAL A 327 4.00 9.05 9.69
C VAL A 327 3.01 8.00 10.19
N PRO A 328 1.77 7.99 9.66
CA PRO A 328 0.76 7.03 10.11
C PRO A 328 1.16 5.58 9.78
N TRP A 329 1.95 5.39 8.71
CA TRP A 329 2.49 4.13 8.24
C TRP A 329 3.60 4.40 7.21
N LEU A 330 4.38 3.38 6.86
CA LEU A 330 5.31 3.45 5.73
C LEU A 330 5.32 2.17 4.89
N THR A 331 5.71 2.31 3.63
CA THR A 331 5.98 1.20 2.71
C THR A 331 7.31 1.44 1.94
N PRO A 332 8.09 0.42 1.59
CA PRO A 332 8.03 -0.92 2.19
C PRO A 332 8.27 -0.83 3.70
N PRO A 333 7.73 -1.77 4.50
CA PRO A 333 8.07 -1.89 5.90
C PRO A 333 9.58 -1.89 6.16
N VAL A 334 10.03 -1.25 7.25
CA VAL A 334 11.47 -1.16 7.58
C VAL A 334 12.17 -2.52 7.60
N ALA A 335 11.47 -3.56 8.05
CA ALA A 335 12.00 -4.92 8.15
C ALA A 335 12.19 -5.61 6.78
N SER A 336 11.38 -5.27 5.77
CA SER A 336 11.46 -5.85 4.42
C SER A 336 12.20 -4.94 3.43
N ALA A 337 12.38 -3.66 3.75
CA ALA A 337 13.00 -2.67 2.86
C ALA A 337 14.36 -3.10 2.27
N THR A 338 15.16 -3.90 2.99
CA THR A 338 16.44 -4.43 2.46
C THR A 338 16.29 -5.28 1.19
N HIS A 339 15.11 -5.86 0.98
CA HIS A 339 14.76 -6.68 -0.17
C HIS A 339 13.97 -5.91 -1.24
N ASP A 340 13.61 -4.65 -0.99
CA ASP A 340 12.91 -3.80 -1.95
C ASP A 340 13.89 -3.24 -2.99
N ALA A 341 14.36 -4.12 -3.87
CA ALA A 341 15.39 -3.87 -4.87
C ALA A 341 14.85 -4.05 -6.29
N ALA A 342 15.56 -3.49 -7.27
CA ALA A 342 15.16 -3.49 -8.67
C ALA A 342 15.17 -4.90 -9.32
N ASP A 343 14.40 -5.07 -10.41
CA ASP A 343 14.25 -6.35 -11.11
C ASP A 343 15.55 -7.02 -11.55
N PRO A 344 16.63 -6.29 -11.97
CA PRO A 344 17.87 -6.93 -12.40
C PRO A 344 18.52 -7.87 -11.37
N TYR A 345 18.26 -7.65 -10.08
CA TYR A 345 18.74 -8.53 -9.00
C TYR A 345 18.00 -9.87 -9.00
N VAL A 346 16.70 -9.86 -9.26
CA VAL A 346 15.83 -11.05 -9.24
C VAL A 346 15.94 -11.82 -10.56
N GLU A 347 16.07 -11.11 -11.68
CA GLU A 347 16.19 -11.68 -13.03
C GLU A 347 17.61 -12.16 -13.36
N GLY A 348 18.58 -11.92 -12.48
CA GLY A 348 19.94 -12.46 -12.60
C GLY A 348 20.84 -11.73 -13.61
N CYS A 349 20.53 -10.47 -13.95
CA CYS A 349 21.32 -9.66 -14.88
C CYS A 349 22.06 -8.49 -14.20
N HIS A 350 21.95 -8.35 -12.88
CA HIS A 350 22.91 -7.59 -12.09
C HIS A 350 24.17 -8.43 -11.86
N GLN A 351 25.27 -8.05 -12.51
CA GLN A 351 26.52 -8.80 -12.44
C GLN A 351 27.10 -8.78 -11.01
N ASN A 352 27.55 -9.94 -10.56
CA ASN A 352 28.18 -10.12 -9.26
C ASN A 352 29.58 -9.49 -9.23
N GLN A 353 30.26 -9.55 -8.08
CA GLN A 353 31.56 -8.90 -7.99
C GLN A 353 32.67 -9.63 -8.75
N ALA A 354 32.66 -10.96 -8.85
CA ALA A 354 33.74 -11.75 -9.41
C ALA A 354 33.79 -11.71 -10.94
N ASP A 355 32.66 -11.85 -11.63
CA ASP A 355 32.62 -12.07 -13.08
C ASP A 355 32.58 -10.77 -13.89
N ASP A 356 33.00 -10.81 -15.15
CA ASP A 356 33.17 -9.62 -16.02
C ASP A 356 32.23 -9.59 -17.23
N GLU A 357 31.31 -10.55 -17.35
CA GLU A 357 30.38 -10.62 -18.47
C GLU A 357 29.40 -9.43 -18.46
N ALA A 358 29.17 -8.85 -19.64
CA ALA A 358 28.20 -7.78 -19.88
C ALA A 358 26.75 -8.31 -19.94
N LEU A 359 26.27 -8.84 -18.82
CA LEU A 359 24.89 -9.30 -18.68
C LEU A 359 23.89 -8.16 -18.87
N SER A 360 22.77 -8.45 -19.54
CA SER A 360 21.69 -7.48 -19.78
C SER A 360 20.32 -8.08 -19.58
N CYS A 361 19.47 -7.37 -18.84
CA CYS A 361 18.01 -7.50 -18.96
C CYS A 361 17.49 -6.50 -19.98
N THR A 362 16.30 -6.77 -20.52
CA THR A 362 15.62 -5.91 -21.49
C THR A 362 14.16 -5.72 -21.09
N TYR A 363 13.69 -4.48 -21.14
CA TYR A 363 12.33 -4.09 -20.79
C TYR A 363 11.71 -3.18 -21.86
N GLY A 364 10.38 -3.10 -21.88
CA GLY A 364 9.65 -2.22 -22.81
C GLY A 364 9.36 -2.87 -24.17
N ALA A 365 9.27 -2.04 -25.21
CA ALA A 365 8.81 -2.46 -26.53
C ALA A 365 9.94 -3.10 -27.35
N ALA A 366 9.88 -4.43 -27.50
CA ALA A 366 10.78 -5.16 -28.38
C ALA A 366 10.72 -4.61 -29.82
N GLY A 367 11.89 -4.24 -30.37
CA GLY A 367 12.00 -3.66 -31.72
C GLY A 367 11.82 -2.14 -31.80
N SER A 368 11.70 -1.43 -30.67
CA SER A 368 11.71 0.04 -30.68
C SER A 368 13.01 0.58 -31.28
N SER A 369 12.89 1.63 -32.11
CA SER A 369 14.05 2.38 -32.61
C SER A 369 14.67 3.30 -31.56
N THR A 370 13.96 3.54 -30.45
CA THR A 370 14.49 4.29 -29.31
C THR A 370 14.98 3.30 -28.26
N VAL A 371 16.31 3.16 -28.16
CA VAL A 371 16.98 2.23 -27.24
C VAL A 371 17.70 3.03 -26.16
N ILE A 372 17.40 2.71 -24.90
CA ILE A 372 18.03 3.29 -23.72
C ILE A 372 18.93 2.22 -23.09
N ALA A 373 20.19 2.54 -22.83
CA ALA A 373 21.11 1.68 -22.08
C ALA A 373 21.40 2.30 -20.70
N LEU A 374 20.91 1.67 -19.63
CA LEU A 374 21.23 2.01 -18.24
C LEU A 374 22.49 1.25 -17.81
N VAL A 375 23.54 1.96 -17.39
CA VAL A 375 24.85 1.35 -17.14
C VAL A 375 25.46 1.84 -15.83
N GLY A 376 26.01 0.90 -15.05
CA GLY A 376 26.86 1.23 -13.91
C GLY A 376 26.71 0.29 -12.72
N ASP A 377 26.76 0.81 -11.50
CA ASP A 377 26.68 -0.02 -10.30
C ASP A 377 25.24 -0.18 -9.77
N SER A 378 25.10 -0.48 -8.49
CA SER A 378 23.81 -0.58 -7.81
C SER A 378 23.04 0.75 -7.77
N HIS A 379 23.71 1.90 -7.89
CA HIS A 379 23.07 3.21 -8.06
C HIS A 379 22.53 3.43 -9.48
N ALA A 380 23.03 2.71 -10.49
CA ALA A 380 22.33 2.60 -11.77
C ALA A 380 21.13 1.66 -11.63
N ALA A 381 21.35 0.47 -11.06
CA ALA A 381 20.30 -0.54 -10.93
C ALA A 381 19.04 -0.02 -10.20
N GLN A 382 19.20 0.80 -9.16
CA GLN A 382 18.07 1.35 -8.39
C GLN A 382 17.10 2.22 -9.23
N TRP A 383 17.54 2.79 -10.36
CA TRP A 383 16.69 3.61 -11.24
C TRP A 383 15.89 2.78 -12.25
N GLN A 384 16.17 1.47 -12.37
CA GLN A 384 15.48 0.59 -13.31
C GLN A 384 13.95 0.58 -13.15
N PRO A 385 13.34 0.58 -11.94
CA PRO A 385 11.89 0.53 -11.82
C PRO A 385 11.20 1.72 -12.51
N ALA A 386 11.71 2.94 -12.30
CA ALA A 386 11.19 4.14 -12.96
C ALA A 386 11.48 4.14 -14.47
N LEU A 387 12.70 3.81 -14.88
CA LEU A 387 13.06 3.76 -16.30
C LEU A 387 12.26 2.72 -17.07
N ARG A 388 11.93 1.58 -16.45
CA ARG A 388 11.06 0.54 -17.02
C ARG A 388 9.66 1.11 -17.25
N ALA A 389 9.09 1.79 -16.27
CA ALA A 389 7.77 2.41 -16.39
C ALA A 389 7.74 3.45 -17.52
N VAL A 390 8.71 4.37 -17.55
CA VAL A 390 8.84 5.35 -18.66
C VAL A 390 9.00 4.65 -20.01
N ALA A 391 9.86 3.62 -20.11
CA ALA A 391 10.05 2.90 -21.36
C ALA A 391 8.77 2.19 -21.84
N GLN A 392 7.97 1.64 -20.93
CA GLN A 392 6.67 1.05 -21.26
C GLN A 392 5.68 2.09 -21.76
N GLU A 393 5.56 3.24 -21.07
CA GLU A 393 4.65 4.33 -21.45
C GLU A 393 5.03 4.98 -22.78
N ARG A 394 6.33 5.16 -23.03
CA ARG A 394 6.86 5.83 -24.22
C ARG A 394 7.13 4.87 -25.39
N GLY A 395 6.96 3.55 -25.20
CA GLY A 395 7.24 2.55 -26.23
C GLY A 395 8.73 2.43 -26.58
N TRP A 396 9.62 2.66 -25.62
CA TRP A 396 11.07 2.52 -25.79
C TRP A 396 11.54 1.10 -25.41
N LEU A 397 12.77 0.78 -25.81
CA LEU A 397 13.49 -0.41 -25.36
C LEU A 397 14.52 -0.01 -24.30
N LEU A 398 14.43 -0.55 -23.09
CA LEU A 398 15.42 -0.36 -22.03
C LEU A 398 16.32 -1.60 -21.93
N ARG A 399 17.64 -1.41 -21.93
CA ARG A 399 18.66 -2.42 -21.65
C ARG A 399 19.44 -2.02 -20.40
N THR A 400 19.70 -2.97 -19.50
CA THR A 400 20.42 -2.69 -18.24
C THR A 400 21.72 -3.46 -18.16
N TYR A 401 22.85 -2.77 -18.06
CA TYR A 401 24.16 -3.37 -17.80
C TYR A 401 24.64 -2.88 -16.43
N THR A 402 24.38 -3.67 -15.38
CA THR A 402 24.73 -3.25 -14.01
C THR A 402 25.62 -4.27 -13.32
N LYS A 403 26.54 -3.80 -12.47
CA LYS A 403 27.49 -4.65 -11.74
C LYS A 403 27.74 -4.16 -10.31
N SER A 404 27.77 -5.08 -9.35
CA SER A 404 28.00 -4.75 -7.95
C SER A 404 29.31 -3.97 -7.74
N ALA A 405 29.22 -2.80 -7.10
CA ALA A 405 30.36 -1.97 -6.72
C ALA A 405 31.35 -1.65 -7.85
N CYS A 406 30.85 -1.44 -9.08
CA CYS A 406 31.70 -1.16 -10.24
C CYS A 406 31.43 0.20 -10.87
N LEU A 407 32.42 1.09 -10.80
CA LEU A 407 32.41 2.39 -11.50
C LEU A 407 32.52 2.17 -13.01
N PHE A 408 31.56 2.70 -13.78
CA PHE A 408 31.62 2.66 -15.25
C PHE A 408 32.56 3.75 -15.80
N ALA A 409 33.86 3.52 -15.66
CA ALA A 409 34.93 4.43 -16.08
C ALA A 409 36.21 3.65 -16.45
N ASP A 410 37.05 4.23 -17.31
CA ASP A 410 38.32 3.64 -17.75
C ASP A 410 39.43 3.90 -16.71
N VAL A 411 39.25 3.33 -15.52
CA VAL A 411 40.18 3.37 -14.38
C VAL A 411 40.10 2.07 -13.60
N SER A 412 41.20 1.70 -12.94
CA SER A 412 41.18 0.61 -11.95
C SER A 412 40.77 1.16 -10.59
N VAL A 413 39.62 0.72 -10.08
CA VAL A 413 39.13 1.10 -8.75
C VAL A 413 39.52 0.07 -7.70
N TRP A 414 39.69 0.52 -6.46
CA TRP A 414 39.93 -0.36 -5.33
C TRP A 414 38.63 -1.06 -4.90
N ASN A 415 38.69 -2.36 -4.64
CA ASN A 415 37.61 -3.11 -4.03
C ASN A 415 38.03 -3.62 -2.64
N GLY A 416 37.40 -3.07 -1.60
CA GLY A 416 37.68 -3.47 -0.22
C GLY A 416 37.37 -4.94 0.09
N ALA A 417 36.47 -5.59 -0.67
CA ALA A 417 36.20 -7.02 -0.51
C ALA A 417 37.35 -7.90 -1.02
N GLN A 418 38.16 -7.39 -1.94
CA GLN A 418 39.30 -8.09 -2.53
C GLN A 418 40.65 -7.59 -1.98
N ASP A 419 40.63 -6.54 -1.17
CA ASP A 419 41.83 -5.85 -0.67
C ASP A 419 42.81 -5.50 -1.80
N GLY A 420 42.28 -5.00 -2.92
CA GLY A 420 43.08 -4.83 -4.14
C GLY A 420 42.36 -4.15 -5.29
N ALA A 421 43.05 -4.14 -6.45
CA ALA A 421 42.52 -3.67 -7.71
C ALA A 421 41.30 -4.50 -8.16
N TYR A 422 40.26 -3.81 -8.58
CA TYR A 422 39.02 -4.46 -8.97
C TYR A 422 39.03 -4.88 -10.45
N GLU A 423 39.89 -5.85 -10.79
CA GLU A 423 40.18 -6.25 -12.18
C GLU A 423 38.95 -6.62 -13.01
N SER A 424 38.01 -7.37 -12.41
CA SER A 424 36.78 -7.76 -13.13
C SER A 424 35.84 -6.58 -13.40
N CYS A 425 35.92 -5.49 -12.63
CA CYS A 425 35.19 -4.26 -12.96
C CYS A 425 35.80 -3.55 -14.17
N THR A 426 37.13 -3.48 -14.25
CA THR A 426 37.84 -2.93 -15.41
C THR A 426 37.57 -3.75 -16.67
N ALA A 427 37.58 -5.09 -16.57
CA ALA A 427 37.24 -5.98 -17.66
C ALA A 427 35.76 -5.83 -18.08
N TRP A 428 34.84 -5.80 -17.11
CA TRP A 428 33.42 -5.61 -17.35
C TRP A 428 33.10 -4.30 -18.05
N SER A 429 33.69 -3.19 -17.61
CA SER A 429 33.48 -1.87 -18.24
C SER A 429 33.90 -1.89 -19.72
N ARG A 430 34.99 -2.58 -20.06
CA ARG A 430 35.40 -2.78 -21.46
C ARG A 430 34.39 -3.63 -22.24
N ASN A 431 33.95 -4.75 -21.67
CA ASN A 431 32.97 -5.65 -22.30
C ASN A 431 31.64 -4.93 -22.57
N VAL A 432 31.17 -4.07 -21.66
CA VAL A 432 29.96 -3.26 -21.86
C VAL A 432 30.19 -2.20 -22.94
N VAL A 433 31.32 -1.49 -22.94
CA VAL A 433 31.64 -0.54 -24.02
C VAL A 433 31.65 -1.24 -25.38
N ASP A 434 32.26 -2.42 -25.48
CA ASP A 434 32.29 -3.19 -26.73
C ASP A 434 30.88 -3.61 -27.18
N ALA A 435 30.02 -4.06 -26.25
CA ALA A 435 28.63 -4.37 -26.54
C ALA A 435 27.84 -3.14 -27.04
N LEU A 436 28.00 -1.99 -26.37
CA LEU A 436 27.34 -0.74 -26.75
C LEU A 436 27.85 -0.16 -28.08
N ARG A 437 29.10 -0.45 -28.48
CA ARG A 437 29.62 -0.04 -29.78
C ARG A 437 29.17 -0.97 -30.90
N ALA A 438 28.97 -2.25 -30.61
CA ALA A 438 28.45 -3.22 -31.56
C ALA A 438 26.97 -3.00 -31.87
N ASP A 439 26.17 -2.57 -30.87
CA ASP A 439 24.76 -2.22 -31.04
C ASP A 439 24.41 -0.89 -30.33
N PRO A 440 24.71 0.26 -30.96
CA PRO A 440 24.59 1.59 -30.35
C PRO A 440 23.18 1.96 -29.88
N PRO A 441 22.96 2.19 -28.56
CA PRO A 441 21.67 2.68 -28.08
C PRO A 441 21.46 4.13 -28.53
N THR A 442 20.22 4.61 -28.56
CA THR A 442 19.89 6.03 -28.75
C THR A 442 20.49 6.88 -27.63
N VAL A 443 20.36 6.40 -26.39
CA VAL A 443 20.81 7.08 -25.18
C VAL A 443 21.55 6.09 -24.27
N LEU A 444 22.69 6.53 -23.75
CA LEU A 444 23.39 5.92 -22.62
C LEU A 444 23.07 6.71 -21.34
N ILE A 445 22.63 6.02 -20.29
CA ILE A 445 22.40 6.57 -18.95
C ILE A 445 23.44 5.94 -18.01
N PRO A 446 24.63 6.54 -17.83
CA PRO A 446 25.63 6.05 -16.90
C PRO A 446 25.40 6.62 -15.49
N VAL A 447 25.36 5.75 -14.47
CA VAL A 447 25.20 6.15 -13.06
C VAL A 447 26.10 5.30 -12.16
N SER A 448 26.82 5.92 -11.25
CA SER A 448 27.66 5.22 -10.27
C SER A 448 27.79 6.06 -9.00
N THR A 449 28.08 5.42 -7.87
CA THR A 449 28.31 6.16 -6.61
C THR A 449 29.59 7.01 -6.60
N GLY A 450 29.59 8.11 -5.83
CA GLY A 450 30.75 8.98 -5.58
C GLY A 450 31.81 8.45 -4.58
N ARG A 451 31.74 7.17 -4.21
CA ARG A 451 32.56 6.59 -3.11
C ARG A 451 33.73 5.72 -3.54
N TYR A 452 34.05 5.69 -4.83
CA TYR A 452 35.22 4.97 -5.34
C TYR A 452 36.55 5.67 -5.02
N ALA A 453 37.59 4.85 -4.90
CA ALA A 453 39.00 5.24 -4.89
C ALA A 453 39.72 4.43 -5.97
N LEU A 454 40.79 4.99 -6.52
CA LEU A 454 41.66 4.28 -7.46
C LEU A 454 42.46 3.21 -6.73
N ALA A 455 42.73 2.10 -7.41
CA ALA A 455 43.68 1.11 -6.94
C ALA A 455 45.11 1.53 -7.30
N THR A 456 46.00 1.53 -6.33
CA THR A 456 47.45 1.77 -6.51
C THR A 456 48.23 0.70 -5.75
N ASP A 457 49.54 0.60 -6.03
CA ASP A 457 50.42 -0.31 -5.30
C ASP A 457 50.48 0.01 -3.79
N ASP A 458 50.23 1.26 -3.42
CA ASP A 458 50.20 1.75 -2.03
C ASP A 458 48.79 1.66 -1.39
N GLY A 459 47.82 1.04 -2.09
CA GLY A 459 46.44 0.91 -1.65
C GLY A 459 45.45 1.89 -2.32
N PRO A 460 44.29 2.17 -1.70
CA PRO A 460 43.28 3.05 -2.28
C PRO A 460 43.71 4.52 -2.28
N LEU A 461 43.68 5.17 -3.45
CA LEU A 461 43.96 6.59 -3.62
C LEU A 461 42.72 7.34 -4.10
N ARG A 462 42.32 8.41 -3.40
CA ARG A 462 41.23 9.28 -3.84
C ARG A 462 41.77 10.39 -4.73
N ASP A 463 41.80 10.14 -6.04
CA ASP A 463 42.12 11.13 -7.08
C ASP A 463 40.88 11.36 -7.96
N GLU A 464 40.15 12.43 -7.66
CA GLU A 464 38.89 12.76 -8.34
C GLU A 464 39.12 13.19 -9.80
N ALA A 465 40.25 13.83 -10.11
CA ALA A 465 40.56 14.25 -11.47
C ALA A 465 40.78 13.05 -12.38
N ALA A 466 41.56 12.06 -11.91
CA ALA A 466 41.79 10.82 -12.66
C ALA A 466 40.52 9.97 -12.82
N ILE A 467 39.62 9.95 -11.82
CA ILE A 467 38.29 9.32 -11.93
C ILE A 467 37.47 10.01 -13.04
N VAL A 468 37.37 11.33 -13.01
CA VAL A 468 36.65 12.10 -14.05
C VAL A 468 37.26 11.86 -15.43
N ASP A 469 38.58 11.82 -15.55
CA ASP A 469 39.25 11.50 -16.82
C ASP A 469 38.87 10.10 -17.33
N GLY A 470 38.77 9.11 -16.45
CA GLY A 470 38.27 7.77 -16.78
C GLY A 470 36.83 7.77 -17.27
N MET A 471 35.94 8.51 -16.59
CA MET A 471 34.54 8.66 -16.99
C MET A 471 34.45 9.30 -18.38
N VAL A 472 35.20 10.37 -18.63
CA VAL A 472 35.23 11.08 -19.92
C VAL A 472 35.71 10.15 -21.04
N ARG A 473 36.75 9.33 -20.82
CA ARG A 473 37.22 8.36 -21.83
C ARG A 473 36.14 7.33 -22.15
N THR A 474 35.53 6.70 -21.14
CA THR A 474 34.49 5.69 -21.32
C THR A 474 33.26 6.25 -22.01
N TRP A 475 32.74 7.38 -21.54
CA TRP A 475 31.52 7.98 -22.08
C TRP A 475 31.73 8.52 -23.50
N SER A 476 32.89 9.11 -23.78
CA SER A 476 33.22 9.57 -25.14
C SER A 476 33.35 8.41 -26.14
N ALA A 477 33.84 7.25 -25.70
CA ALA A 477 33.96 6.07 -26.56
C ALA A 477 32.58 5.57 -27.04
N VAL A 478 31.54 5.70 -26.20
CA VAL A 478 30.16 5.39 -26.58
C VAL A 478 29.53 6.55 -27.35
N ALA A 479 29.76 7.81 -26.95
CA ALA A 479 29.19 8.97 -27.63
C ALA A 479 29.59 9.06 -29.12
N GLN A 480 30.81 8.63 -29.46
CA GLN A 480 31.31 8.58 -30.84
C GLN A 480 30.48 7.70 -31.81
N THR A 481 29.59 6.85 -31.30
CA THR A 481 28.65 6.07 -32.13
C THR A 481 27.35 6.81 -32.45
N GLY A 482 27.26 8.10 -32.09
CA GLY A 482 26.03 8.90 -32.18
C GLY A 482 25.10 8.72 -30.97
N THR A 483 25.59 8.10 -29.90
CA THR A 483 24.84 7.87 -28.65
C THR A 483 24.85 9.13 -27.80
N ARG A 484 23.67 9.61 -27.38
CA ARG A 484 23.57 10.72 -26.43
C ARG A 484 23.86 10.23 -25.01
N VAL A 485 24.63 10.97 -24.22
CA VAL A 485 25.01 10.56 -22.86
C VAL A 485 24.21 11.36 -21.83
N LEU A 486 23.28 10.70 -21.13
CA LEU A 486 22.34 11.31 -20.20
C LEU A 486 22.46 10.70 -18.78
N PRO A 487 23.55 10.94 -18.03
CA PRO A 487 23.67 10.48 -16.65
C PRO A 487 22.53 11.02 -15.78
N ILE A 488 21.89 10.13 -15.02
CA ILE A 488 21.08 10.54 -13.89
C ILE A 488 22.02 10.93 -12.76
N VAL A 489 21.81 12.09 -12.15
CA VAL A 489 22.62 12.56 -11.02
C VAL A 489 22.57 11.53 -9.90
N ASP A 490 23.74 11.17 -9.38
CA ASP A 490 23.87 10.18 -8.31
C ASP A 490 23.11 10.61 -7.06
N THR A 491 22.53 9.63 -6.36
CA THR A 491 21.70 9.89 -5.18
C THR A 491 22.54 10.33 -3.98
N PRO A 492 22.00 11.16 -3.08
CA PRO A 492 22.68 11.52 -1.83
C PRO A 492 23.16 10.30 -1.04
N TRP A 493 24.27 10.45 -0.32
CA TRP A 493 24.87 9.38 0.50
C TRP A 493 24.82 9.73 2.00
N LEU A 494 24.17 8.89 2.78
CA LEU A 494 23.92 9.06 4.21
C LEU A 494 25.09 8.54 5.06
N ASP A 495 25.20 9.03 6.31
CA ASP A 495 26.24 8.57 7.25
C ASP A 495 25.89 7.26 7.97
N GLU A 496 24.60 6.94 8.03
CA GLU A 496 24.07 5.78 8.73
C GLU A 496 23.01 5.06 7.90
N ASP A 497 22.76 3.80 8.24
CA ASP A 497 21.69 3.04 7.63
C ASP A 497 20.33 3.63 8.06
N MET A 498 19.59 4.15 7.09
CA MET A 498 18.33 4.84 7.36
C MET A 498 17.29 3.93 8.01
N ARG A 499 17.25 2.64 7.64
CA ARG A 499 16.32 1.68 8.23
C ARG A 499 16.61 1.46 9.71
N ALA A 500 17.89 1.35 10.06
CA ALA A 500 18.32 1.22 11.45
C ALA A 500 17.84 2.43 12.26
N CYS A 501 18.05 3.65 11.76
CA CYS A 501 17.59 4.86 12.44
C CYS A 501 16.07 4.92 12.58
N VAL A 502 15.31 4.70 11.50
CA VAL A 502 13.83 4.74 11.51
C VAL A 502 13.25 3.72 12.48
N ARG A 503 13.82 2.50 12.52
CA ARG A 503 13.41 1.45 13.47
C ARG A 503 13.63 1.85 14.93
N GLU A 504 14.68 2.61 15.20
CA GLU A 504 15.03 3.08 16.55
C GLU A 504 14.25 4.34 16.96
N ASN A 505 13.76 5.11 15.98
CA ASN A 505 13.07 6.38 16.18
C ASN A 505 11.69 6.45 15.46
N PRO A 506 10.77 5.49 15.65
CA PRO A 506 9.51 5.43 14.89
C PRO A 506 8.55 6.61 15.16
N GLU A 507 8.73 7.31 16.29
CA GLU A 507 7.95 8.49 16.70
C GLU A 507 8.75 9.81 16.55
N HIS A 508 10.00 9.74 16.10
CA HIS A 508 10.93 10.88 15.97
C HIS A 508 11.76 10.78 14.69
N LEU A 509 11.09 10.58 13.55
CA LEU A 509 11.72 10.42 12.24
C LEU A 509 12.60 11.61 11.84
N SER A 510 12.36 12.79 12.40
CA SER A 510 13.21 13.95 12.15
C SER A 510 14.63 13.81 12.66
N ALA A 511 14.87 12.91 13.62
CA ALA A 511 16.21 12.54 14.10
C ALA A 511 17.03 11.84 13.01
N CYS A 512 16.38 11.14 12.08
CA CYS A 512 17.04 10.39 11.00
C CYS A 512 17.33 11.21 9.75
N ALA A 513 16.80 12.44 9.64
CA ALA A 513 16.99 13.25 8.46
C ALA A 513 18.42 13.83 8.39
N VAL A 514 19.02 13.81 7.19
CA VAL A 514 20.42 14.21 6.99
C VAL A 514 20.48 15.55 6.24
N PRO A 515 21.37 16.50 6.59
CA PRO A 515 21.56 17.72 5.81
C PRO A 515 21.82 17.44 4.33
N ARG A 516 21.04 18.08 3.44
CA ARG A 516 21.07 17.84 1.99
C ARG A 516 22.45 18.12 1.41
N ASP A 517 23.06 19.23 1.78
CA ASP A 517 24.39 19.65 1.32
C ASP A 517 25.46 18.59 1.63
N ARG A 518 25.46 18.07 2.86
CA ARG A 518 26.37 17.01 3.31
C ARG A 518 26.15 15.70 2.57
N ALA A 519 24.89 15.30 2.36
CA ALA A 519 24.56 14.04 1.69
C ALA A 519 24.86 14.10 0.18
N VAL A 520 24.55 15.23 -0.48
CA VAL A 520 24.84 15.45 -1.90
C VAL A 520 26.34 15.58 -2.16
N ALA A 521 27.10 16.23 -1.27
CA ALA A 521 28.56 16.37 -1.43
C ALA A 521 29.32 15.03 -1.45
N LYS A 522 28.68 13.94 -1.00
CA LYS A 522 29.25 12.58 -1.02
C LYS A 522 28.83 11.75 -2.24
N SER A 523 27.85 12.22 -3.01
CA SER A 523 27.42 11.60 -4.27
C SER A 523 28.47 11.80 -5.38
N ALA A 524 28.28 11.14 -6.52
CA ALA A 524 29.10 11.35 -7.72
C ALA A 524 28.79 12.64 -8.48
N ARG A 525 27.89 13.52 -8.00
CA ARG A 525 27.42 14.71 -8.74
C ARG A 525 28.58 15.57 -9.26
N ALA A 526 29.59 15.84 -8.44
CA ALA A 526 30.75 16.64 -8.85
C ALA A 526 31.54 15.99 -10.00
N TRP A 527 31.66 14.66 -10.01
CA TRP A 527 32.33 13.92 -11.07
C TRP A 527 31.50 13.92 -12.35
N GLN A 528 30.18 13.77 -12.23
CA GLN A 528 29.24 13.79 -13.34
C GLN A 528 29.18 15.18 -14.00
N ASP A 529 29.10 16.26 -13.20
CA ASP A 529 29.17 17.66 -13.68
C ASP A 529 30.44 17.88 -14.51
N ALA A 530 31.61 17.45 -13.99
CA ALA A 530 32.89 17.63 -14.66
C ALA A 530 33.03 16.78 -15.93
N ALA A 531 32.49 15.56 -15.94
CA ALA A 531 32.53 14.67 -17.09
C ALA A 531 31.58 15.13 -18.22
N VAL A 532 30.34 15.52 -17.89
CA VAL A 532 29.36 16.02 -18.88
C VAL A 532 29.88 17.28 -19.59
N ALA A 533 30.62 18.15 -18.89
CA ALA A 533 31.24 19.34 -19.50
C ALA A 533 32.30 19.01 -20.57
N ARG A 534 32.77 17.76 -20.66
CA ARG A 534 33.88 17.31 -21.52
C ARG A 534 33.47 16.26 -22.56
N VAL A 535 32.25 15.72 -22.47
CA VAL A 535 31.73 14.70 -23.39
C VAL A 535 30.76 15.37 -24.37
N ALA A 536 30.92 15.10 -25.66
CA ALA A 536 30.02 15.62 -26.69
C ALA A 536 28.60 15.06 -26.51
N ASP A 537 27.59 15.89 -26.75
CA ASP A 537 26.18 15.54 -26.65
C ASP A 537 25.81 14.87 -25.32
N ALA A 538 26.34 15.41 -24.22
CA ALA A 538 26.04 14.98 -22.86
C ALA A 538 25.19 16.01 -22.10
N ALA A 539 24.27 15.54 -21.24
CA ALA A 539 23.50 16.38 -20.34
C ALA A 539 23.08 15.60 -19.08
N LEU A 540 22.94 16.28 -17.94
CA LEU A 540 22.47 15.65 -16.71
C LEU A 540 20.95 15.55 -16.66
N VAL A 541 20.46 14.44 -16.12
CA VAL A 541 19.10 14.30 -15.62
C VAL A 541 19.18 14.39 -14.10
N ASP A 542 18.92 15.57 -13.56
CA ASP A 542 18.94 15.80 -12.12
C ASP A 542 17.58 15.38 -11.54
N LEU A 543 17.57 14.53 -10.50
CA LEU A 543 16.40 14.15 -9.69
C LEU A 543 16.63 14.44 -8.19
N THR A 544 17.67 15.21 -7.85
CA THR A 544 18.11 15.43 -6.47
C THR A 544 17.01 16.10 -5.64
N ASP A 545 16.26 17.04 -6.22
CA ASP A 545 15.09 17.70 -5.61
C ASP A 545 13.88 16.79 -5.46
N VAL A 546 13.80 15.66 -6.17
CA VAL A 546 12.76 14.63 -5.97
C VAL A 546 13.19 13.68 -4.85
N VAL A 547 14.47 13.33 -4.77
CA VAL A 547 15.00 12.43 -3.74
C VAL A 547 15.16 13.12 -2.38
N CYS A 548 15.46 14.41 -2.37
CA CYS A 548 15.71 15.18 -1.15
C CYS A 548 15.17 16.62 -1.26
N PRO A 549 13.86 16.83 -1.47
CA PRO A 549 13.27 18.14 -1.81
C PRO A 549 13.60 19.31 -0.87
N ALA A 550 13.80 19.05 0.42
CA ALA A 550 14.06 20.06 1.44
C ALA A 550 15.57 20.21 1.75
N ASP A 551 15.90 21.09 2.70
CA ASP A 551 17.26 21.29 3.22
C ASP A 551 17.82 20.08 3.98
N ARG A 552 16.94 19.16 4.39
CA ARG A 552 17.30 17.87 4.98
C ARG A 552 16.60 16.74 4.22
N CYS A 553 17.36 15.70 3.88
CA CYS A 553 16.83 14.51 3.22
C CYS A 553 16.01 13.69 4.22
N ALA A 554 14.71 13.60 3.97
CA ALA A 554 13.77 12.90 4.83
C ALA A 554 13.96 11.36 4.74
N PRO A 555 13.71 10.62 5.83
CA PRO A 555 13.66 9.16 5.78
C PRO A 555 12.46 8.65 4.98
N VAL A 556 11.33 9.37 5.05
CA VAL A 556 10.03 8.98 4.50
C VAL A 556 9.42 10.18 3.79
N ILE A 557 8.92 9.98 2.57
CA ILE A 557 8.18 10.98 1.78
C ILE A 557 6.92 10.31 1.26
N GLY A 558 5.74 10.92 1.47
CA GLY A 558 4.47 10.36 1.00
C GLY A 558 4.21 8.93 1.49
N ASN A 559 4.51 8.63 2.76
CA ASN A 559 4.48 7.28 3.37
C ASN A 559 5.39 6.24 2.69
N VAL A 560 6.33 6.63 1.85
CA VAL A 560 7.31 5.71 1.25
C VAL A 560 8.67 5.92 1.90
N LEU A 561 9.24 4.85 2.45
CA LEU A 561 10.60 4.85 2.95
C LEU A 561 11.55 5.08 1.78
N VAL A 562 12.30 6.18 1.80
CA VAL A 562 13.11 6.61 0.66
C VAL A 562 14.31 5.69 0.45
N TRP A 563 14.95 5.27 1.55
CA TRP A 563 16.26 4.65 1.54
C TRP A 563 16.19 3.17 1.96
N ARG A 564 16.76 2.30 1.13
CA ARG A 564 16.94 0.87 1.42
C ARG A 564 18.13 0.61 2.33
N ASP A 565 19.08 1.52 2.41
CA ASP A 565 20.22 1.49 3.34
C ASP A 565 20.78 2.92 3.51
N ALA A 566 22.10 3.09 3.59
CA ALA A 566 22.72 4.40 3.70
C ALA A 566 22.82 5.17 2.37
N HIS A 567 22.56 4.55 1.21
CA HIS A 567 22.80 5.22 -0.07
C HIS A 567 21.99 4.70 -1.26
N HIS A 568 21.31 3.56 -1.13
CA HIS A 568 20.36 3.07 -2.12
C HIS A 568 18.95 3.55 -1.83
N LEU A 569 18.22 3.88 -2.88
CA LEU A 569 16.77 4.04 -2.82
C LEU A 569 16.08 2.68 -2.63
N THR A 570 14.92 2.70 -1.99
CA THR A 570 13.96 1.59 -2.12
C THR A 570 13.43 1.55 -3.55
N ALA A 571 13.20 0.36 -4.10
CA ALA A 571 12.61 0.21 -5.44
C ALA A 571 11.22 0.86 -5.52
N THR A 572 10.46 0.82 -4.41
CA THR A 572 9.18 1.51 -4.27
C THR A 572 9.33 3.03 -4.42
N TYR A 573 10.30 3.66 -3.75
CA TYR A 573 10.53 5.10 -3.90
C TYR A 573 11.03 5.43 -5.30
N ALA A 574 11.99 4.66 -5.83
CA ALA A 574 12.49 4.86 -7.19
C ALA A 574 11.35 4.82 -8.21
N LEU A 575 10.48 3.81 -8.18
CA LEU A 575 9.30 3.72 -9.05
C LEU A 575 8.38 4.94 -8.92
N SER A 576 8.16 5.45 -7.71
CA SER A 576 7.31 6.63 -7.51
C SER A 576 7.85 7.92 -8.18
N THR A 577 9.15 7.96 -8.54
CA THR A 577 9.75 9.10 -9.24
C THR A 577 9.42 9.14 -10.74
N THR A 578 8.76 8.11 -11.29
CA THR A 578 8.46 7.96 -12.73
C THR A 578 7.96 9.24 -13.38
N PRO A 579 6.96 9.98 -12.84
CA PRO A 579 6.45 11.18 -13.49
C PRO A 579 7.50 12.28 -13.67
N PHE A 580 8.40 12.46 -12.68
CA PHE A 580 9.45 13.47 -12.74
C PHE A 580 10.61 13.03 -13.64
N LEU A 581 10.94 11.74 -13.61
CA LEU A 581 11.95 11.18 -14.50
C LEU A 581 11.50 11.33 -15.95
N ASP A 582 10.26 10.97 -16.27
CA ASP A 582 9.68 11.11 -17.61
C ASP A 582 9.73 12.56 -18.10
N GLU A 583 9.26 13.50 -17.26
CA GLU A 583 9.26 14.93 -17.58
C GLU A 583 10.66 15.45 -17.95
N ARG A 584 11.70 14.98 -17.25
CA ARG A 584 13.08 15.45 -17.42
C ARG A 584 13.84 14.69 -18.52
N LEU A 585 13.53 13.41 -18.71
CA LEU A 585 14.24 12.52 -19.63
C LEU A 585 13.68 12.58 -21.05
N THR A 586 12.35 12.58 -21.21
CA THR A 586 11.69 12.45 -22.51
C THR A 586 12.10 13.51 -23.53
N PRO A 587 12.11 14.82 -23.19
CA PRO A 587 12.55 15.84 -24.15
C PRO A 587 13.99 15.62 -24.66
N LEU A 588 14.87 15.08 -23.82
CA LEU A 588 16.27 14.81 -24.16
C LEU A 588 16.42 13.57 -25.05
N VAL A 589 15.63 12.52 -24.78
CA VAL A 589 15.57 11.30 -25.58
C VAL A 589 14.98 11.57 -26.95
N GLU A 590 13.85 12.28 -27.04
CA GLU A 590 13.21 12.63 -28.31
C GLU A 590 14.13 13.48 -29.19
N ALA A 591 14.85 14.43 -28.59
CA ALA A 591 15.87 15.19 -29.30
C ALA A 591 16.98 14.29 -29.84
N ALA A 592 17.42 13.26 -29.10
CA ALA A 592 18.41 12.30 -29.57
C ALA A 592 17.90 11.42 -30.72
N SER A 593 16.64 10.94 -30.63
CA SER A 593 16.02 10.12 -31.66
C SER A 593 15.82 10.84 -32.98
N ALA A 594 15.56 12.16 -32.96
CA ALA A 594 15.36 12.95 -34.17
C ALA A 594 16.63 13.18 -35.02
N HIS A 595 17.82 12.95 -34.46
CA HIS A 595 19.11 13.13 -35.15
C HIS A 595 19.65 11.84 -35.79
N ARG A 596 18.93 10.72 -35.66
CA ARG A 596 19.23 9.43 -36.30
C ARG A 596 18.24 9.17 -37.43
#